data_AF-A0A6H5I040-F1
#
_entry.id   AF-A0A6H5I040-F1
#
_cell.length_a   1.000
_cell.length_b   1.000
_cell.length_c   1.000
_cell.angle_alpha   90.00
_cell.angle_beta   90.00
_cell.angle_gamma   90.00
#
_symmetry.space_group_name_H-M   'P 1'
#
loop_
_entity.id
_entity.type
_entity.pdbx_description
1 polymer ?
#
loop_
_entity_poly.entity_id
_entity_poly.type
_entity_poly.pdbx_seq_one_letter_code
_entity_poly.pdbx_strand_id
1 'polypeptide(L)'
;MPIEPDIKQRIAIINDLLGKQIIKLFKVNDQYNYKYNANHEMSVKLPTKEETLIYDLIAKAGDKGIWNRELKEKTKAPDQRLTKITKSLASKKLIKIISSQQLDVPDLEMILDSLIYDGKVDKVTTSDGNNMYRAIARLVEGTGLMKTPCGVCPVRKNCSDVGNITPITCQYFGEWLSY
;
A
#
# COMPACT_ATOMS: atom_id res chain seq x y z
N MET A 1 -16.44 13.97 -20.40
CA MET A 1 -17.08 12.68 -20.73
C MET A 1 -16.02 11.82 -21.40
N PRO A 2 -15.59 10.69 -20.82
CA PRO A 2 -14.54 9.88 -21.44
C PRO A 2 -15.05 9.34 -22.78
N ILE A 3 -14.29 9.63 -23.84
CA ILE A 3 -14.58 9.21 -25.22
C ILE A 3 -14.59 7.69 -25.22
N GLU A 4 -15.76 7.10 -25.43
CA GLU A 4 -15.88 5.65 -25.57
C GLU A 4 -15.03 5.19 -26.77
N PRO A 5 -14.15 4.20 -26.60
CA PRO A 5 -13.31 3.73 -27.70
C PRO A 5 -14.15 3.16 -28.84
N ASP A 6 -13.72 3.41 -30.08
CA ASP A 6 -14.36 2.92 -31.31
C ASP A 6 -14.51 1.39 -31.28
N ILE A 7 -15.59 0.86 -31.88
CA ILE A 7 -15.91 -0.57 -31.88
C ILE A 7 -14.74 -1.40 -32.43
N LYS A 8 -14.05 -0.88 -33.46
CA LYS A 8 -12.86 -1.54 -34.02
C LYS A 8 -11.71 -1.62 -33.03
N GLN A 9 -11.48 -0.58 -32.24
CA GLN A 9 -10.45 -0.56 -31.20
C GLN A 9 -10.79 -1.54 -30.08
N ARG A 10 -12.06 -1.62 -29.67
CA ARG A 10 -12.52 -2.58 -28.65
C ARG A 10 -12.31 -4.03 -29.11
N ILE A 11 -12.63 -4.36 -30.36
CA ILE A 11 -12.39 -5.69 -30.93
C ILE A 11 -10.89 -6.01 -30.97
N ALA A 12 -10.05 -5.06 -31.38
CA ALA A 12 -8.60 -5.24 -31.41
C ALA A 12 -8.03 -5.54 -30.00
N ILE A 13 -8.48 -4.80 -28.99
CA ILE A 13 -8.07 -5.01 -27.59
C ILE A 13 -8.55 -6.37 -27.08
N ILE A 14 -9.81 -6.75 -27.34
CA ILE A 14 -10.35 -8.05 -26.92
C ILE A 14 -9.58 -9.19 -27.56
N ASN A 15 -9.28 -9.10 -28.86
CA ASN A 15 -8.50 -10.12 -29.56
C ASN A 15 -7.06 -10.22 -29.04
N ASP A 16 -6.42 -9.09 -28.71
CA ASP A 16 -5.10 -9.08 -28.07
C ASP A 16 -5.12 -9.74 -26.67
N LEU A 17 -6.13 -9.43 -25.84
CA LEU A 17 -6.28 -10.02 -24.52
C LEU A 17 -6.60 -11.53 -24.57
N LEU A 18 -7.39 -11.97 -25.55
CA LEU A 18 -7.62 -13.39 -25.83
C LEU A 18 -6.35 -14.09 -26.32
N GLY A 19 -5.58 -13.44 -27.20
CA GLY A 19 -4.29 -13.94 -27.68
C GLY A 19 -3.27 -14.10 -26.54
N LYS A 20 -3.28 -13.18 -25.58
CA LYS A 20 -2.46 -13.24 -24.36
C LYS A 20 -3.00 -14.20 -23.29
N GLN A 21 -4.16 -14.84 -23.49
CA GLN A 21 -4.80 -15.75 -22.52
C GLN A 21 -5.16 -15.08 -21.17
N ILE A 22 -5.23 -13.74 -21.14
CA ILE A 22 -5.60 -12.95 -19.95
C ILE A 22 -7.10 -13.10 -19.67
N ILE A 23 -7.91 -13.20 -20.72
CA ILE A 23 -9.35 -13.45 -20.64
C ILE A 23 -9.70 -14.75 -21.37
N LYS A 24 -10.73 -15.43 -20.89
CA LYS A 24 -11.32 -16.62 -21.53
C LYS A 24 -12.75 -16.31 -21.94
N LEU A 25 -13.09 -16.70 -23.16
CA LEU A 25 -14.45 -16.63 -23.69
C LEU A 25 -15.22 -17.89 -23.26
N PHE A 26 -16.41 -17.71 -22.71
CA PHE A 26 -17.29 -18.78 -22.27
C PHE A 26 -18.74 -18.49 -22.67
N LYS A 27 -19.51 -19.54 -22.92
CA LYS A 27 -20.90 -19.43 -23.38
C LYS A 27 -21.85 -19.70 -22.22
N VAL A 28 -22.74 -18.76 -21.93
CA VAL A 28 -23.83 -18.91 -20.95
C VAL A 28 -25.11 -18.44 -21.62
N ASN A 29 -26.16 -19.26 -21.58
CA ASN A 29 -27.49 -18.93 -22.11
C ASN A 29 -27.44 -18.33 -23.53
N ASP A 30 -26.71 -19.00 -24.43
CA ASP A 30 -26.51 -18.58 -25.82
C ASP A 30 -25.78 -17.24 -26.05
N GLN A 31 -25.23 -16.64 -24.99
CA GLN A 31 -24.44 -15.42 -25.07
C GLN A 31 -22.96 -15.68 -24.74
N TYR A 32 -22.07 -14.99 -25.47
CA TYR A 32 -20.63 -15.02 -25.23
C TYR A 32 -20.26 -14.04 -24.13
N ASN A 33 -19.68 -14.55 -23.06
CA ASN A 33 -19.19 -13.79 -21.93
C ASN A 33 -17.68 -13.96 -21.80
N TYR A 34 -17.01 -12.98 -21.20
CA TYR A 34 -15.56 -12.99 -20.96
C TYR A 34 -15.29 -13.09 -19.46
N LYS A 35 -14.43 -14.03 -19.05
CA LYS A 35 -13.98 -14.16 -17.66
C LYS A 35 -12.48 -13.93 -17.60
N TYR A 36 -12.02 -13.18 -16.60
CA TYR A 36 -10.59 -13.07 -16.31
C TYR A 36 -10.02 -14.44 -15.94
N ASN A 37 -8.89 -14.79 -16.54
CA ASN A 37 -8.20 -16.04 -16.23
C ASN A 37 -7.34 -15.83 -14.98
N ALA A 38 -7.85 -16.24 -13.81
CA ALA A 38 -7.11 -16.16 -12.55
C ALA A 38 -5.79 -16.94 -12.56
N ASN A 39 -5.66 -17.93 -13.46
CA ASN A 39 -4.45 -18.72 -13.64
C ASN A 39 -3.52 -18.13 -14.72
N HIS A 40 -3.83 -16.94 -15.26
CA HIS A 40 -2.86 -16.16 -16.00
C HIS A 40 -1.88 -15.53 -14.99
N GLU A 41 -1.09 -16.39 -14.35
CA GLU A 41 0.25 -15.99 -13.97
C GLU A 41 0.92 -15.61 -15.28
N MET A 42 1.34 -14.36 -15.39
CA MET A 42 2.11 -13.89 -16.52
C MET A 42 3.34 -14.78 -16.57
N SER A 43 3.31 -15.83 -17.39
CA SER A 43 4.43 -16.75 -17.53
C SER A 43 5.52 -15.94 -18.23
N VAL A 44 6.33 -15.24 -17.44
CA VAL A 44 7.41 -14.43 -17.95
C VAL A 44 8.38 -15.43 -18.58
N LYS A 45 8.37 -15.51 -19.91
CA LYS A 45 9.34 -16.31 -20.64
C LYS A 45 10.69 -15.62 -20.51
N LEU A 46 11.40 -15.98 -19.45
CA LEU A 46 12.75 -15.50 -19.21
C LEU A 46 13.73 -16.31 -20.06
N PRO A 47 14.71 -15.65 -20.69
CA PRO A 47 15.62 -16.31 -21.64
C PRO A 47 16.48 -17.41 -21.02
N THR A 48 16.70 -17.39 -19.70
CA THR A 48 17.55 -18.36 -19.01
C THR A 48 16.78 -19.15 -17.96
N LYS A 49 17.06 -20.45 -17.86
CA LYS A 49 16.51 -21.33 -16.80
C LYS A 49 16.82 -20.80 -15.39
N GLU A 50 18.00 -20.20 -15.21
CA GLU A 50 18.41 -19.56 -13.94
C GLU A 50 17.56 -18.33 -13.59
N GLU A 51 17.28 -17.45 -14.56
CA GLU A 51 16.41 -16.29 -14.35
C GLU A 51 14.99 -16.72 -13.97
N THR A 52 14.49 -17.78 -14.61
CA THR A 52 13.17 -18.36 -14.32
C THR A 52 13.10 -18.88 -12.88
N LEU A 53 14.11 -19.64 -12.46
CA LEU A 53 14.19 -20.17 -11.09
C LEU A 53 14.28 -19.06 -10.03
N ILE A 54 15.06 -18.01 -10.28
CA ILE A 54 15.15 -16.85 -9.39
C ILE A 54 13.80 -16.13 -9.28
N TYR A 55 13.14 -15.89 -10.42
CA TYR A 55 11.83 -15.24 -10.45
C TYR A 55 10.78 -16.05 -9.70
N ASP A 56 10.73 -17.36 -9.90
CA ASP A 56 9.78 -18.25 -9.21
C ASP A 56 9.99 -18.26 -7.70
N LEU A 57 11.25 -18.21 -7.23
CA LEU A 57 11.57 -18.12 -5.81
C LEU A 57 11.10 -16.78 -5.20
N ILE A 58 11.25 -15.68 -5.94
CA ILE A 58 10.77 -14.36 -5.50
C ILE A 58 9.24 -14.34 -5.50
N ALA A 59 8.58 -14.88 -6.54
CA ALA A 59 7.12 -14.95 -6.63
C ALA A 59 6.50 -15.77 -5.50
N LYS A 60 7.13 -16.91 -5.13
CA LYS A 60 6.72 -17.73 -3.97
C LYS A 60 6.82 -17.01 -2.63
N ALA A 61 7.71 -16.02 -2.51
CA ALA A 61 7.87 -15.26 -1.27
C ALA A 61 6.76 -14.23 -1.03
N GLY A 62 5.99 -13.88 -2.07
CA GLY A 62 4.82 -13.00 -1.96
C GLY A 62 5.15 -11.60 -1.44
N ASP A 63 4.36 -11.13 -0.49
CA ASP A 63 4.41 -9.80 0.13
C ASP A 63 5.60 -9.60 1.08
N LYS A 64 6.06 -10.67 1.73
CA LYS A 64 7.22 -10.64 2.63
C LYS A 64 8.54 -10.39 1.88
N GLY A 65 8.57 -10.68 0.58
CA GLY A 65 9.78 -10.62 -0.23
C GLY A 65 10.83 -11.65 0.20
N ILE A 66 12.01 -11.59 -0.44
CA ILE A 66 13.13 -12.49 -0.15
C ILE A 66 14.42 -11.70 0.01
N TRP A 67 15.20 -12.01 1.04
CA TRP A 67 16.50 -11.39 1.27
C TRP A 67 17.54 -11.92 0.26
N ASN A 68 18.45 -11.05 -0.22
CA ASN A 68 19.52 -11.47 -1.14
C ASN A 68 20.37 -12.62 -0.58
N ARG A 69 20.60 -12.67 0.74
CA ARG A 69 21.31 -13.76 1.41
C ARG A 69 20.58 -15.10 1.26
N GLU A 70 19.28 -15.12 1.48
CA GLU A 70 18.44 -16.32 1.35
C GLU A 70 18.31 -16.76 -0.11
N LEU A 71 18.18 -15.80 -1.02
CA LEU A 71 18.14 -16.06 -2.46
C LEU A 71 19.45 -16.70 -2.94
N LYS A 72 20.60 -16.28 -2.40
CA LYS A 72 21.91 -16.90 -2.67
C LYS A 72 22.00 -18.33 -2.16
N GLU A 73 21.52 -18.61 -0.95
CA GLU A 73 21.52 -19.97 -0.38
C GLU A 73 20.67 -20.94 -1.20
N LYS A 74 19.49 -20.52 -1.65
CA LYS A 74 18.57 -21.36 -2.44
C LYS A 74 19.03 -21.58 -3.87
N THR A 75 19.65 -20.58 -4.49
CA THR A 75 20.07 -20.64 -5.90
C THR A 75 21.48 -21.20 -6.08
N LYS A 76 22.30 -21.19 -5.02
CA LYS A 76 23.74 -21.52 -5.04
C LYS A 76 24.53 -20.72 -6.10
N ALA A 77 24.01 -19.58 -6.53
CA ALA A 77 24.61 -18.75 -7.57
C ALA A 77 25.70 -17.82 -7.01
N PRO A 78 26.77 -17.51 -7.76
CA PRO A 78 27.75 -16.49 -7.39
C PRO A 78 27.11 -15.09 -7.28
N ASP A 79 27.58 -14.29 -6.33
CA ASP A 79 26.97 -12.99 -5.98
C ASP A 79 26.95 -11.99 -7.16
N GLN A 80 28.02 -11.97 -7.98
CA GLN A 80 28.08 -11.14 -9.18
C GLN A 80 27.03 -11.52 -10.23
N ARG A 81 26.70 -12.82 -10.36
CA ARG A 81 25.67 -13.31 -11.28
C ARG A 81 24.29 -12.99 -10.74
N LEU A 82 24.06 -13.23 -9.44
CA LEU A 82 22.79 -12.93 -8.79
C LEU A 82 22.45 -11.43 -8.90
N THR A 83 23.42 -10.56 -8.64
CA THR A 83 23.25 -9.11 -8.73
C THR A 83 22.95 -8.64 -10.16
N LYS A 84 23.55 -9.26 -11.19
CA LYS A 84 23.23 -8.96 -12.59
C LYS A 84 21.81 -9.38 -12.96
N ILE A 85 21.40 -10.58 -12.55
CA ILE A 85 20.06 -11.11 -12.83
C ILE A 85 18.99 -10.30 -12.12
N THR A 86 19.13 -10.01 -10.82
CA THR A 86 18.13 -9.23 -10.08
C THR A 86 18.01 -7.81 -10.62
N LYS A 87 19.11 -7.15 -11.02
CA LYS A 87 19.07 -5.85 -11.71
C LYS A 87 18.37 -5.93 -13.07
N SER A 88 18.62 -6.98 -13.85
CA SER A 88 17.96 -7.24 -15.15
C SER A 88 16.45 -7.48 -14.99
N LEU A 89 16.04 -8.23 -13.96
CA LEU A 89 14.62 -8.45 -13.66
C LEU A 89 13.94 -7.17 -13.15
N ALA A 90 14.65 -6.36 -12.38
CA ALA A 90 14.16 -5.06 -11.91
C ALA A 90 13.98 -4.06 -13.06
N SER A 91 14.92 -3.99 -14.01
CA SER A 91 14.80 -3.10 -15.17
C SER A 91 13.64 -3.49 -16.10
N LYS A 92 13.32 -4.79 -16.18
CA LYS A 92 12.13 -5.32 -16.87
C LYS A 92 10.81 -5.07 -16.11
N LYS A 93 10.85 -4.40 -14.95
CA LYS A 93 9.70 -4.16 -14.05
C LYS A 93 9.00 -5.44 -13.56
N LEU A 94 9.75 -6.54 -13.47
CA LEU A 94 9.22 -7.83 -13.00
C LEU A 94 9.34 -8.00 -11.49
N ILE A 95 10.34 -7.35 -10.89
CA ILE A 95 10.58 -7.33 -9.45
C ILE A 95 10.93 -5.91 -8.99
N LYS A 96 10.70 -5.60 -7.71
CA LYS A 96 11.15 -4.35 -7.07
C LYS A 96 12.18 -4.68 -6.01
N ILE A 97 13.38 -4.11 -6.13
CA ILE A 97 14.41 -4.23 -5.10
C ILE A 97 14.16 -3.11 -4.08
N ILE A 98 14.04 -3.49 -2.80
CA ILE A 98 13.92 -2.54 -1.71
C ILE A 98 15.31 -2.43 -1.08
N SER A 99 15.92 -1.26 -1.20
CA SER A 99 17.15 -0.92 -0.46
C SER A 99 16.80 -0.06 0.75
N SER A 100 17.52 -0.25 1.85
CA SER A 100 17.54 0.75 2.93
C SER A 100 18.19 2.02 2.41
N GLN A 101 17.38 3.01 2.05
CA GLN A 101 17.89 4.32 1.66
C GLN A 101 18.30 5.08 2.92
N GLN A 102 19.49 5.69 2.90
CA GLN A 102 19.89 6.64 3.92
C GLN A 102 19.02 7.88 3.75
N LEU A 103 18.37 8.33 4.83
CA LEU A 103 17.58 9.55 4.82
C LEU A 103 18.52 10.75 4.78
N ASP A 104 18.28 11.67 3.87
CA ASP A 104 19.04 12.92 3.80
C ASP A 104 18.55 13.88 4.91
N VAL A 105 19.40 14.84 5.28
CA VAL A 105 19.09 15.81 6.35
C VAL A 105 17.73 16.52 6.13
N PRO A 106 17.35 16.95 4.92
CA PRO A 106 16.05 17.58 4.68
C PRO A 106 14.86 16.64 4.95
N ASP A 107 15.00 15.35 4.65
CA ASP A 107 13.95 14.36 4.92
C ASP A 107 13.78 14.16 6.43
N LEU A 108 14.89 14.17 7.17
CA LEU A 108 14.86 14.13 8.64
C LEU A 108 14.21 15.38 9.24
N GLU A 109 14.53 16.56 8.70
CA GLU A 109 13.87 17.82 9.13
C GLU A 109 12.35 17.77 8.87
N MET A 110 11.91 17.27 7.72
CA MET A 110 10.49 17.13 7.40
C MET A 110 9.77 16.17 8.35
N ILE A 111 10.40 15.05 8.70
CA ILE A 111 9.85 14.10 9.68
C ILE A 111 9.76 14.75 11.06
N LEU A 112 10.79 15.49 11.48
CA LEU A 112 10.82 16.18 12.76
C LEU A 112 9.76 17.29 12.82
N ASP A 113 9.56 18.04 11.75
CA ASP A 113 8.51 19.06 11.65
C ASP A 113 7.11 18.44 11.78
N SER A 114 6.87 17.28 11.15
CA SER A 114 5.62 16.53 11.36
C SER A 114 5.39 16.16 12.82
N LEU A 115 6.45 15.80 13.56
CA LEU A 115 6.35 15.45 14.98
C LEU A 115 6.12 16.68 15.88
N ILE A 116 6.56 17.86 15.45
CA ILE A 116 6.23 19.14 16.09
C ILE A 116 4.74 19.44 15.92
N TYR A 117 4.19 19.27 14.70
CA TYR A 117 2.76 19.45 14.45
C TYR A 117 1.87 18.49 15.26
N ASP A 118 2.34 17.26 15.48
CA ASP A 118 1.68 16.29 16.36
C ASP A 118 1.72 16.68 17.85
N GLY A 119 2.46 17.73 18.21
CA GLY A 119 2.67 18.18 19.59
C GLY A 119 3.50 17.20 20.42
N LYS A 120 4.36 16.40 19.78
CA LYS A 120 5.20 15.37 20.43
C LYS A 120 6.65 15.80 20.61
N VAL A 121 7.11 16.76 19.82
CA VAL A 121 8.50 17.23 19.81
C VAL A 121 8.52 18.76 19.84
N ASP A 122 9.49 19.32 20.54
CA ASP A 122 9.80 20.75 20.52
C ASP A 122 11.09 21.00 19.72
N LYS A 123 11.21 22.19 19.15
CA LYS A 123 12.42 22.64 18.44
C LYS A 123 12.98 23.89 19.11
N VAL A 124 14.26 23.83 19.47
CA VAL A 124 15.01 24.95 20.03
C VAL A 124 16.17 25.26 19.12
N THR A 125 16.21 26.47 18.58
CA THR A 125 17.36 26.94 17.78
C THR A 125 18.39 27.56 18.72
N THR A 126 19.64 27.09 18.62
CA THR A 126 20.78 27.57 19.40
C THR A 126 21.27 28.90 18.84
N SER A 127 22.00 29.68 19.64
CA SER A 127 22.73 30.89 19.18
C SER A 127 23.56 30.66 17.93
N ASP A 128 24.05 29.43 17.77
CA ASP A 128 24.95 29.04 16.68
C ASP A 128 24.19 28.65 15.40
N GLY A 129 22.86 28.81 15.37
CA GLY A 129 22.00 28.46 14.23
C GLY A 129 21.62 26.98 14.15
N ASN A 130 22.13 26.14 15.05
CA ASN A 130 21.83 24.71 15.10
C ASN A 130 20.47 24.43 15.74
N ASN A 131 19.69 23.54 15.13
CA ASN A 131 18.40 23.09 15.65
C ASN A 131 18.56 21.90 16.59
N MET A 132 18.07 22.05 17.82
CA MET A 132 17.94 20.97 18.79
C MET A 132 16.49 20.56 18.93
N TYR A 133 16.24 19.26 19.10
CA TYR A 133 14.91 18.69 19.21
C TYR A 133 14.78 17.94 20.54
N ARG A 134 13.64 18.08 21.20
CA ARG A 134 13.36 17.38 22.46
C ARG A 134 11.97 16.78 22.43
N ALA A 135 11.85 15.52 22.83
CA ALA A 135 10.56 14.89 23.03
C ALA A 135 9.80 15.58 24.17
N ILE A 136 8.52 15.86 23.95
CA ILE A 136 7.63 16.45 24.94
C ILE A 136 6.64 15.38 25.39
N ALA A 137 6.57 15.16 26.71
CA ALA A 137 5.43 14.45 27.28
C ALA A 137 4.23 15.39 27.26
N ARG A 138 3.09 14.92 26.72
CA ARG A 138 1.85 15.70 26.74
C ARG A 138 1.52 16.10 28.18
N LEU A 139 1.56 17.41 28.44
CA LEU A 139 1.37 17.98 29.78
C LEU A 139 -0.04 17.72 30.33
N VAL A 140 -1.01 17.50 29.45
CA VAL A 140 -2.40 17.27 29.81
C VAL A 140 -2.91 16.06 29.02
N GLU A 141 -3.49 15.10 29.72
CA GLU A 141 -4.27 14.05 29.06
C GLU A 141 -5.47 14.67 28.35
N GLY A 142 -5.90 14.07 27.23
CA GLY A 142 -7.15 14.50 26.58
C GLY A 142 -8.30 14.52 27.59
N THR A 143 -9.12 15.58 27.55
CA THR A 143 -10.22 15.74 28.50
C THR A 143 -11.20 14.57 28.39
N GLY A 144 -11.91 14.24 29.48
CA GLY A 144 -12.89 13.15 29.49
C GLY A 144 -13.92 13.26 28.37
N LEU A 145 -14.25 14.49 27.95
CA LEU A 145 -15.13 14.75 26.82
C LEU A 145 -14.59 14.16 25.50
N MET A 146 -13.29 14.30 25.21
CA MET A 146 -12.66 13.70 24.02
C MET A 146 -12.62 12.17 24.08
N LYS A 147 -12.65 11.58 25.28
CA LYS A 147 -12.71 10.13 25.49
C LYS A 147 -14.14 9.56 25.32
N THR A 148 -15.16 10.42 25.34
CA THR A 148 -16.57 10.03 25.12
C THR A 148 -16.99 10.25 23.67
N PRO A 149 -17.90 9.41 23.12
CA PRO A 149 -18.39 9.56 21.75
C PRO A 149 -19.07 10.92 21.51
N CYS A 150 -19.65 11.53 22.56
CA CYS A 150 -20.28 12.85 22.48
C CYS A 150 -19.28 14.00 22.24
N GLY A 151 -18.00 13.84 22.59
CA GLY A 151 -16.98 14.88 22.40
C GLY A 151 -16.62 15.12 20.95
N VAL A 152 -16.68 14.07 20.12
CA VAL A 152 -16.35 14.09 18.69
C VAL A 152 -17.57 13.86 17.79
N CYS A 153 -18.77 13.83 18.37
CA CYS A 153 -20.00 13.54 17.64
C CYS A 153 -20.30 14.65 16.60
N PRO A 154 -20.41 14.31 15.30
CA PRO A 154 -20.61 15.29 14.24
C PRO A 154 -21.99 15.97 14.30
N VAL A 155 -22.98 15.28 14.88
CA VAL A 155 -24.37 15.77 15.02
C VAL A 155 -24.69 16.18 16.46
N ARG A 156 -23.67 16.46 17.29
CA ARG A 156 -23.86 16.82 18.71
C ARG A 156 -24.87 17.94 18.92
N LYS A 157 -24.85 18.96 18.07
CA LYS A 157 -25.75 20.13 18.15
C LYS A 157 -27.21 19.78 17.89
N ASN A 158 -27.47 18.65 17.23
CA ASN A 158 -28.81 18.17 16.88
C ASN A 158 -29.29 17.08 17.85
N CYS A 159 -28.49 16.71 18.86
CA CYS A 159 -28.85 15.71 19.85
C CYS A 159 -29.58 16.36 21.04
N SER A 160 -30.80 15.91 21.32
CA SER A 160 -31.68 16.42 22.37
C SER A 160 -32.44 15.27 23.04
N ASP A 161 -33.10 15.57 24.16
CA ASP A 161 -34.09 14.72 24.81
C ASP A 161 -35.35 14.47 23.98
N VAL A 162 -35.60 15.29 22.95
CA VAL A 162 -36.73 15.14 22.01
C VAL A 162 -36.27 15.12 20.56
N GLY A 163 -36.97 14.37 19.71
CA GLY A 163 -36.71 14.27 18.27
C GLY A 163 -36.10 12.93 17.83
N ASN A 164 -35.56 12.90 16.61
CA ASN A 164 -35.05 11.66 16.00
C ASN A 164 -33.61 11.32 16.43
N ILE A 165 -32.82 12.32 16.84
CA ILE A 165 -31.44 12.17 17.28
C ILE A 165 -31.42 12.40 18.79
N THR A 166 -31.45 11.30 19.55
CA THR A 166 -31.46 11.36 21.02
C THR A 166 -30.34 10.50 21.60
N PRO A 167 -29.88 10.78 22.83
CA PRO A 167 -28.90 9.92 23.50
C PRO A 167 -29.41 8.48 23.68
N ILE A 168 -30.73 8.29 23.81
CA ILE A 168 -31.36 6.98 24.02
C ILE A 168 -31.26 6.11 22.76
N THR A 169 -31.46 6.71 21.58
CA THR A 169 -31.37 6.03 20.28
C THR A 169 -29.99 6.15 19.63
N CYS A 170 -28.99 6.67 20.35
CA CYS A 170 -27.67 6.97 19.80
C CYS A 170 -26.83 5.72 19.59
N GLN A 171 -26.54 5.39 18.33
CA GLN A 171 -25.66 4.27 17.97
C GLN A 171 -24.24 4.44 18.56
N TYR A 172 -23.66 5.64 18.49
CA TYR A 172 -22.30 5.88 19.00
C TYR A 172 -22.18 5.63 20.51
N PHE A 173 -23.23 5.95 21.27
CA PHE A 173 -23.24 5.74 22.71
C PHE A 173 -23.51 4.28 23.08
N GLY A 174 -24.41 3.62 22.35
CA GLY A 174 -24.68 2.19 22.49
C GLY A 174 -23.47 1.31 22.20
N GLU A 175 -22.77 1.54 21.09
CA GLU A 175 -21.52 0.84 20.75
C GLU A 175 -20.45 1.07 21.82
N TRP A 176 -20.27 2.32 22.27
CA TRP A 176 -19.26 2.66 23.27
C TRP A 176 -19.49 1.98 24.64
N LEU A 177 -20.74 1.81 25.07
CA LEU A 177 -21.08 1.12 26.31
C LEU A 177 -21.05 -0.41 26.22
N SER A 178 -20.96 -0.97 25.01
CA SER A 178 -20.94 -2.42 24.79
C SER A 178 -19.56 -3.08 24.94
N TYR A 179 -18.50 -2.29 25.18
CA TYR A 179 -17.14 -2.75 25.46
C TYR A 179 -16.81 -2.69 26.96
#